data_AF-A0A4R9VCG7-F1
#
_entry.id   AF-A0A4R9VCG7-F1
#
_cell.length_a   1.000
_cell.length_b   1.000
_cell.length_c   1.000
_cell.angle_alpha   90.00
_cell.angle_beta   90.00
_cell.angle_gamma   90.00
#
_symmetry.space_group_name_H-M   'P 1'
#
loop_
_entity.id
_entity.type
_entity.pdbx_description
1 polymer ?
#
loop_
_entity_poly.entity_id
_entity_poly.type
_entity_poly.pdbx_seq_one_letter_code
_entity_poly.pdbx_strand_id
1 'polypeptide(L)'
;KIATGLAGWLRAHGANVYEHSKAVEVDTDTGHIVLESGETMQADRIVVTAGAWVLKLFPELGGELRTFRTALAYVEPPADLKAAWEAAPIILDVGGKTDGY
;
A
#
# COMPACT_ATOMS: atom_id res chain seq x y z
N LYS A 1 13.98 -4.31 5.90
CA LYS A 1 12.89 -4.70 4.97
C LYS A 1 11.68 -5.19 5.79
N ILE A 2 10.82 -4.27 6.25
CA ILE A 2 9.71 -4.62 7.16
C ILE A 2 8.63 -5.44 6.44
N ALA A 3 8.11 -4.93 5.31
CA ALA A 3 7.05 -5.60 4.56
C ALA A 3 7.44 -7.01 4.08
N THR A 4 8.65 -7.16 3.51
CA THR A 4 9.17 -8.49 3.12
C THR A 4 9.29 -9.44 4.31
N GLY A 5 9.75 -8.94 5.47
CA GLY A 5 9.84 -9.74 6.69
C GLY A 5 8.46 -10.20 7.17
N LEU A 6 7.46 -9.32 7.14
CA LEU A 6 6.09 -9.66 7.50
C LEU A 6 5.49 -10.71 6.56
N ALA A 7 5.70 -10.58 5.25
CA ALA A 7 5.24 -11.58 4.29
C ALA A 7 5.88 -12.96 4.53
N GLY A 8 7.16 -12.99 4.88
CA GLY A 8 7.85 -14.22 5.28
C GLY A 8 7.27 -14.83 6.57
N TRP A 9 7.03 -13.98 7.57
CA TRP A 9 6.42 -14.41 8.83
C TRP A 9 5.01 -14.99 8.62
N LEU A 10 4.16 -14.34 7.83
CA LEU A 10 2.79 -14.83 7.54
C LEU A 10 2.80 -16.23 6.92
N ARG A 11 3.66 -16.46 5.91
CA ARG A 11 3.81 -17.78 5.29
C ARG A 11 4.27 -18.85 6.27
N ALA A 12 5.25 -18.51 7.11
CA ALA A 12 5.74 -19.41 8.15
C ALA A 12 4.68 -19.77 9.21
N HIS A 13 3.63 -18.94 9.33
CA HIS A 13 2.52 -19.15 10.27
C HIS A 13 1.24 -19.62 9.56
N GLY A 14 1.37 -20.21 8.37
CA GLY A 14 0.27 -20.93 7.68
C GLY A 14 -0.65 -20.05 6.84
N ALA A 15 -0.36 -18.76 6.68
CA ALA A 15 -1.12 -17.92 5.76
C ALA A 15 -0.67 -18.17 4.31
N ASN A 16 -1.65 -18.31 3.41
CA ASN A 16 -1.39 -18.26 1.98
C ASN A 16 -1.16 -16.80 1.56
N VAL A 17 -0.02 -16.51 0.92
CA VAL A 17 0.32 -15.17 0.43
C VAL A 17 0.57 -15.26 -1.07
N TYR A 18 -0.40 -14.78 -1.84
CA TYR A 18 -0.39 -14.77 -3.30
C TYR A 18 0.16 -13.42 -3.81
N GLU A 19 1.40 -13.43 -4.29
CA GLU A 19 2.01 -12.27 -4.94
C GLU A 19 1.69 -12.29 -6.44
N HIS A 20 1.65 -11.10 -7.06
CA HIS A 20 1.29 -10.95 -8.48
C HIS A 20 -0.14 -11.46 -8.83
N SER A 21 -0.99 -11.64 -7.84
CA SER A 21 -2.39 -12.09 -7.99
C SER A 21 -3.35 -10.92 -7.77
N LYS A 22 -3.50 -10.07 -8.78
CA LYS A 22 -4.33 -8.88 -8.69
C LYS A 22 -5.82 -9.25 -8.72
N ALA A 23 -6.56 -8.93 -7.67
CA ALA A 23 -8.02 -8.97 -7.69
C ALA A 23 -8.58 -7.85 -8.60
N VAL A 24 -9.55 -8.20 -9.43
CA VAL A 24 -10.21 -7.27 -10.37
C VAL A 24 -11.70 -7.13 -10.08
N GLU A 25 -12.29 -8.08 -9.35
CA GLU A 25 -13.69 -8.06 -8.94
C GLU A 25 -13.84 -8.72 -7.57
N VAL A 26 -14.76 -8.20 -6.76
CA VAL A 26 -15.17 -8.76 -5.47
C VAL A 26 -16.68 -8.72 -5.41
N ASP A 27 -17.33 -9.88 -5.36
CA ASP A 27 -18.75 -10.01 -5.08
C ASP A 27 -18.95 -10.03 -3.57
N THR A 28 -19.55 -8.96 -3.05
CA THR A 28 -19.79 -8.76 -1.61
C THR A 28 -20.92 -9.62 -1.06
N ASP A 29 -21.83 -10.09 -1.92
CA ASP A 29 -22.98 -10.88 -1.51
C ASP A 29 -22.62 -12.36 -1.39
N THR A 30 -21.80 -12.84 -2.33
CA THR A 30 -21.43 -14.26 -2.39
C THR A 30 -20.06 -14.56 -1.78
N GLY A 31 -19.19 -13.56 -1.58
CA GLY A 31 -17.82 -13.79 -1.09
C GLY A 31 -16.87 -14.33 -2.17
N HIS A 32 -17.19 -14.07 -3.44
CA HIS A 32 -16.42 -14.50 -4.60
C HIS A 32 -15.45 -13.41 -5.07
N ILE A 33 -14.25 -13.81 -5.49
CA ILE A 33 -13.18 -12.91 -5.95
C ILE A 33 -12.72 -13.39 -7.32
N VAL A 34 -12.56 -12.47 -8.27
CA VAL A 34 -11.95 -12.74 -9.58
C VAL A 34 -10.59 -12.09 -9.65
N LEU A 35 -9.59 -12.85 -10.08
CA LEU A 35 -8.23 -12.38 -10.33
C LEU A 35 -8.06 -11.97 -11.79
N GLU A 36 -7.08 -11.11 -12.07
CA GLU A 36 -6.74 -10.67 -13.44
C GLU A 36 -6.36 -11.83 -14.36
N SER A 37 -5.86 -12.94 -13.80
CA SER A 37 -5.59 -14.19 -14.53
C SER A 37 -6.86 -14.90 -15.02
N GLY A 38 -8.04 -14.54 -14.50
CA GLY A 38 -9.30 -15.26 -14.69
C GLY A 38 -9.55 -16.36 -13.65
N GLU A 39 -8.59 -16.65 -12.79
CA GLU A 39 -8.80 -17.55 -11.64
C GLU A 39 -9.75 -16.91 -10.62
N THR A 40 -10.46 -17.75 -9.88
CA THR A 40 -11.40 -17.31 -8.87
C THR A 40 -11.12 -17.89 -7.49
N MET A 41 -11.56 -17.16 -6.46
CA MET A 41 -11.44 -17.56 -5.07
C MET A 41 -12.77 -17.35 -4.34
N GLN A 42 -12.97 -18.11 -3.27
CA GLN A 42 -14.16 -18.05 -2.43
C GLN A 42 -13.74 -17.92 -0.96
N ALA A 43 -14.43 -17.07 -0.21
CA ALA A 43 -14.24 -16.93 1.22
C ALA A 43 -15.56 -16.66 1.94
N ASP A 44 -15.66 -17.04 3.21
CA ASP A 44 -16.82 -16.68 4.05
C ASP A 44 -16.83 -15.19 4.37
N ARG A 45 -15.66 -14.57 4.45
CA ARG A 45 -15.47 -13.15 4.77
C ARG A 45 -14.31 -12.59 3.95
N ILE A 46 -14.50 -11.37 3.45
CA ILE A 46 -13.50 -10.64 2.68
C ILE A 46 -13.21 -9.33 3.40
N VAL A 47 -11.94 -9.03 3.61
CA VAL A 47 -11.46 -7.73 4.10
C VAL A 47 -10.63 -7.10 2.99
N VAL A 48 -11.05 -5.93 2.50
CA VAL A 48 -10.39 -5.25 1.39
C VAL A 48 -9.43 -4.19 1.92
N THR A 49 -8.14 -4.37 1.65
CA THR A 49 -7.07 -3.44 2.06
C THR A 49 -6.26 -2.96 0.86
N ALA A 50 -6.94 -2.57 -0.22
CA ALA A 50 -6.34 -2.27 -1.54
C ALA A 50 -5.70 -0.86 -1.67
N GLY A 51 -5.56 -0.12 -0.57
CA GLY A 51 -4.96 1.22 -0.55
C GLY A 51 -5.60 2.17 -1.57
N ALA A 52 -4.78 2.97 -2.26
CA ALA A 52 -5.23 3.94 -3.25
C ALA A 52 -5.95 3.33 -4.48
N TRP A 53 -5.92 2.01 -4.65
CA TRP A 53 -6.60 1.31 -5.74
C TRP A 53 -7.99 0.80 -5.37
N VAL A 54 -8.47 1.01 -4.13
CA VAL A 54 -9.79 0.54 -3.69
C VAL A 54 -10.93 1.02 -4.60
N LEU A 55 -10.83 2.24 -5.15
CA LEU A 55 -11.81 2.80 -6.08
C LEU A 55 -11.90 2.07 -7.43
N LYS A 56 -10.96 1.18 -7.75
CA LYS A 56 -11.07 0.30 -8.92
C LYS A 56 -11.97 -0.91 -8.66
N LEU A 57 -12.12 -1.31 -7.39
CA LEU A 57 -13.00 -2.39 -6.96
C LEU A 57 -14.36 -1.85 -6.51
N PHE A 58 -14.36 -0.68 -5.87
CA PHE A 58 -15.55 -0.02 -5.29
C PHE A 58 -15.62 1.45 -5.74
N PRO A 59 -15.98 1.74 -7.01
CA PRO A 59 -16.03 3.10 -7.55
C PRO A 59 -16.99 4.04 -6.80
N GLU A 60 -18.04 3.51 -6.19
CA GLU A 60 -19.04 4.23 -5.41
C GLU A 60 -18.46 5.00 -4.21
N LEU A 61 -17.31 4.56 -3.69
CA LEU A 61 -16.60 5.26 -2.61
C LEU A 61 -15.90 6.55 -3.08
N GLY A 62 -15.91 6.86 -4.38
CA GLY A 62 -15.21 8.02 -4.95
C GLY A 62 -15.74 9.38 -4.48
N GLY A 63 -16.95 9.44 -3.92
CA GLY A 63 -17.48 10.65 -3.28
C GLY A 63 -16.92 10.91 -1.88
N GLU A 64 -16.40 9.88 -1.21
CA GLU A 64 -15.90 9.93 0.16
C GLU A 64 -14.36 9.91 0.22
N LEU A 65 -13.74 9.20 -0.73
CA LEU A 65 -12.31 8.98 -0.75
C LEU A 65 -11.62 9.91 -1.76
N ARG A 66 -10.63 10.65 -1.27
CA ARG A 66 -9.72 11.44 -2.11
C ARG A 66 -8.31 10.85 -2.07
N THR A 67 -7.80 10.49 -3.25
CA THR A 67 -6.41 10.03 -3.39
C THR A 67 -5.50 11.21 -3.70
N PHE A 68 -4.44 11.37 -2.92
CA PHE A 68 -3.38 12.34 -3.17
C PHE A 68 -2.12 11.65 -3.66
N ARG A 69 -1.40 12.31 -4.56
CA ARG A 69 -0.07 11.87 -5.01
C ARG A 69 0.97 12.79 -4.42
N THR A 70 1.94 12.20 -3.74
CA THR A 70 3.09 12.90 -3.18
C THR A 70 4.33 12.51 -3.98
N ALA A 71 5.23 13.46 -4.19
CA ALA A 71 6.51 13.21 -4.85
C ALA A 71 7.61 12.99 -3.80
N LEU A 72 8.61 12.17 -4.15
CA LEU A 72 9.78 11.88 -3.34
C LEU A 72 11.03 11.98 -4.20
N ALA A 73 12.10 12.55 -3.64
CA ALA A 73 13.41 12.61 -4.27
C ALA A 73 14.45 11.92 -3.38
N TYR A 74 15.39 11.24 -4.03
CA TYR A 74 16.58 10.68 -3.38
C TYR A 74 17.80 11.41 -3.92
N VAL A 75 18.70 11.79 -3.03
CA VAL A 75 19.94 12.47 -3.37
C VAL A 75 21.10 11.77 -2.66
N GLU A 76 22.23 11.63 -3.35
CA GLU A 76 23.46 11.17 -2.72
C GLU A 76 24.05 12.35 -1.93
N PRO A 77 24.44 12.16 -0.66
CA PRO A 77 25.12 13.21 0.09
C PRO A 77 26.46 13.56 -0.56
N PRO A 78 26.89 14.84 -0.52
CA PRO A 78 28.28 15.20 -0.81
C PRO A 78 29.25 14.36 0.04
N ALA A 79 30.35 13.92 -0.56
CA ALA A 79 31.25 12.94 0.07
C ALA A 79 31.82 13.41 1.42
N ASP A 80 32.11 14.70 1.53
CA ASP A 80 32.58 15.37 2.74
C ASP A 80 31.50 15.53 3.83
N LEU A 81 30.21 15.45 3.45
CA LEU A 81 29.07 15.59 4.36
C LEU A 81 28.36 14.26 4.69
N LYS A 82 28.77 13.14 4.09
CA LYS A 82 28.11 11.84 4.26
C LYS A 82 27.91 11.45 5.73
N ALA A 83 28.95 11.55 6.56
CA ALA A 83 28.87 11.21 7.99
C ALA A 83 27.89 12.11 8.75
N ALA A 84 27.80 13.39 8.38
CA ALA A 84 26.86 14.33 8.98
C ALA A 84 25.42 14.00 8.60
N TRP A 85 25.17 13.63 7.33
CA TRP A 85 23.85 13.24 6.85
C TRP A 85 23.38 11.92 7.46
N GLU A 86 24.28 10.94 7.64
CA GLU A 86 23.95 9.65 8.29
C GLU A 86 23.53 9.81 9.76
N ALA A 87 24.11 10.79 10.46
CA ALA A 87 23.76 11.08 11.86
C ALA A 87 22.62 12.10 12.01
N ALA A 88 22.17 12.73 10.92
CA ALA A 88 21.15 13.77 10.96
C ALA A 88 19.78 13.20 11.39
N PRO A 89 19.02 13.94 12.22
CA PRO A 89 17.65 13.55 12.51
C PRO A 89 16.75 13.75 11.29
N ILE A 90 15.52 13.24 11.36
CA ILE A 90 14.47 13.65 10.42
C ILE A 90 14.23 15.15 10.60
N ILE A 91 14.37 15.90 9.53
CA ILE A 91 14.04 17.32 9.47
C ILE A 91 12.65 17.44 8.86
N LEU A 92 11.69 17.91 9.65
CA LEU A 92 10.33 18.17 9.20
C LEU A 92 10.17 19.67 8.97
N ASP A 93 9.91 20.05 7.72
CA ASP A 93 9.46 21.39 7.36
C ASP A 93 8.25 21.25 6.43
N VAL A 94 7.22 22.03 6.69
CA VAL A 94 5.96 22.04 5.94
C VAL A 94 5.87 23.22 4.97
N GLY A 95 6.89 24.08 4.91
CA GLY A 95 7.06 25.12 3.90
C GLY A 95 6.00 26.25 3.90
N GLY A 96 5.10 26.31 4.89
CA GLY A 96 4.02 27.30 4.96
C GLY A 96 2.97 27.03 6.05
N LYS A 97 1.84 27.76 6.01
CA LYS A 97 0.67 27.46 6.86
C LYS A 97 0.07 26.12 6.43
N THR A 98 -0.16 25.24 7.39
CA THR A 98 -0.72 23.91 7.20
C THR A 98 -2.08 23.77 7.87
N ASP A 99 -3.02 23.15 7.16
CA ASP A 99 -4.27 22.56 7.68
C ASP A 99 -4.08 21.07 8.04
N GLY A 100 -2.90 20.51 7.77
CA GLY A 100 -2.58 19.11 8.02
C GLY A 100 -3.14 18.15 6.96
N TYR A 101 -3.92 18.66 6.00
CA TYR A 101 -4.55 17.97 4.87
C TYR A 101 -4.98 18.93 3.75
#